data_AF-A0A8X6H832-F1
#
_entry.id   AF-A0A8X6H832-F1
#
_cell.length_a   1.000
_cell.length_b   1.000
_cell.length_c   1.000
_cell.angle_alpha   90.00
_cell.angle_beta   90.00
_cell.angle_gamma   90.00
#
_symmetry.space_group_name_H-M   'P 1'
#
loop_
_entity.id
_entity.type
_entity.pdbx_description
1 polymer ?
#
loop_
_entity_poly.entity_id
_entity_poly.type
_entity_poly.pdbx_seq_one_letter_code
_entity_poly.pdbx_strand_id
1 'polypeptide(L)'
;MYKYRTRLNSSMLLNRKFRPLLTTSLNGLNRTVLFFQQKKRNALCKISEVPPWKVIYPKVDFTLSCYSKACTPESTYRTLYLEHRELFSDYEPIFTDGSKSESHVGSAVVSLSTVITDTLPISASIYTAELHALRIAIEHISLSRGHAAITGNELDDTAARSATGSSERFPIPYSDLKSCFRQKLQSVWQSNWDQQTENKLHSVMPVLAPTVPSSSNRREQVIWTRLHLGHTRLTHRHLLFGEPPPYCEICNVPLSVKHILCDCPYSNHLKHRLFNSVDFTLSSIFNNSTNSSLVFKFLSIKGFIRHI
;
A
#
# COMPACT_ATOMS: atom_id res chain seq x y z
N MET A 1 -17.88 17.79 28.09
CA MET A 1 -16.49 17.29 28.25
C MET A 1 -16.39 15.91 27.58
N TYR A 2 -16.24 15.85 26.25
CA TYR A 2 -16.30 14.60 25.48
C TYR A 2 -14.89 14.05 25.23
N LYS A 3 -14.57 12.90 25.85
CA LYS A 3 -13.35 12.12 25.61
C LYS A 3 -13.49 11.29 24.33
N TYR A 4 -12.92 11.76 23.22
CA TYR A 4 -12.78 10.93 22.02
C TYR A 4 -11.61 9.96 22.18
N ARG A 5 -11.95 8.70 22.45
CA ARG A 5 -11.05 7.55 22.39
C ARG A 5 -10.87 7.18 20.92
N THR A 6 -9.74 7.56 20.32
CA THR A 6 -9.38 7.14 18.96
C THR A 6 -9.29 5.61 18.91
N ARG A 7 -10.25 4.96 18.24
CA ARG A 7 -10.13 3.56 17.82
C ARG A 7 -9.02 3.48 16.77
N LEU A 8 -7.82 3.15 17.22
CA LEU A 8 -6.77 2.62 16.35
C LEU A 8 -7.25 1.26 15.83
N ASN A 9 -7.17 1.08 14.51
CA ASN A 9 -7.52 -0.17 13.83
C ASN A 9 -6.85 -1.37 14.51
N SER A 10 -7.64 -2.41 14.76
CA SER A 10 -7.28 -3.62 15.50
C SER A 10 -6.21 -4.50 14.84
N SER A 11 -5.73 -4.15 13.65
CA SER A 11 -4.66 -4.86 12.93
C SER A 11 -3.24 -4.47 13.35
N MET A 12 -3.07 -3.48 14.25
CA MET A 12 -1.77 -3.07 14.78
C MET A 12 -1.53 -3.49 16.24
N LEU A 13 -2.31 -4.42 16.78
CA LEU A 13 -2.05 -5.01 18.10
C LEU A 13 -0.96 -6.10 18.03
N LEU A 14 0.24 -5.71 17.57
CA LEU A 14 1.46 -6.44 17.89
C LEU A 14 1.81 -6.15 19.35
N ASN A 15 1.43 -7.13 20.18
CA ASN A 15 1.87 -7.43 21.55
C ASN A 15 2.55 -6.32 22.38
N ARG A 16 1.94 -6.01 23.52
CA ARG A 16 2.46 -5.17 24.64
C ARG A 16 3.81 -5.62 25.23
N LYS A 17 4.48 -6.66 24.70
CA LYS A 17 5.81 -7.13 25.15
C LYS A 17 7.01 -6.51 24.40
N PHE A 18 6.79 -5.71 23.35
CA PHE A 18 7.87 -5.06 22.59
C PHE A 18 8.37 -3.72 23.18
N ARG A 19 7.98 -3.36 24.41
CA ARG A 19 8.32 -2.06 25.02
C ARG A 19 9.79 -1.80 25.36
N PRO A 20 10.69 -2.79 25.61
CA PRO A 20 12.04 -2.44 26.09
C PRO A 20 13.05 -2.05 25.00
N LEU A 21 12.80 -2.33 23.71
CA LEU A 21 13.75 -2.03 22.62
C LEU A 21 13.48 -0.68 21.91
N LEU A 22 12.57 0.13 22.46
CA LEU A 22 12.07 1.35 21.81
C LEU A 22 12.75 2.65 22.24
N THR A 23 13.66 2.64 23.22
CA THR A 23 14.14 3.90 23.84
C THR A 23 15.19 4.66 23.04
N THR A 24 15.96 4.01 22.16
CA THR A 24 16.99 4.67 21.33
C THR A 24 16.50 5.17 19.97
N SER A 25 15.33 4.74 19.48
CA SER A 25 14.75 5.14 18.18
C SER A 25 13.70 6.27 18.29
N LEU A 26 13.32 6.67 19.51
CA LEU A 26 12.20 7.59 19.76
C LEU A 26 12.48 9.07 19.39
N ASN A 27 13.74 9.50 19.29
CA ASN A 27 14.07 10.89 18.98
C ASN A 27 13.80 11.26 17.51
N GLY A 28 13.97 10.31 16.58
CA GLY A 28 13.63 10.51 15.16
C GLY A 28 12.12 10.46 14.91
N LEU A 29 11.42 9.50 15.54
CA LEU A 29 9.97 9.30 15.40
C LEU A 29 9.16 10.46 15.98
N ASN A 30 9.59 11.06 17.09
CA ASN A 30 8.84 12.15 17.73
C ASN A 30 8.77 13.42 16.86
N ARG A 31 9.85 13.79 16.15
CA ARG A 31 9.82 14.92 15.20
C ARG A 31 8.89 14.66 14.03
N THR A 32 8.88 13.43 13.49
CA THR A 32 8.06 13.11 12.32
C THR A 32 6.57 12.93 12.66
N VAL A 33 6.26 12.39 13.83
CA VAL A 33 4.87 12.29 14.34
C VAL A 33 4.30 13.68 14.66
N LEU A 34 5.10 14.58 15.25
CA LEU A 34 4.70 15.97 15.50
C LEU A 34 4.47 16.75 14.20
N PHE A 35 5.37 16.59 13.21
CA PHE A 35 5.18 17.14 11.86
C PHE A 35 3.87 16.67 11.20
N PHE A 36 3.48 15.41 11.41
CA PHE A 36 2.23 14.86 10.90
C PHE A 36 0.98 15.42 11.58
N GLN A 37 1.02 15.65 12.90
CA GLN A 37 -0.10 16.29 13.61
C GLN A 37 -0.31 17.72 13.12
N GLN A 38 0.78 18.43 12.80
CA GLN A 38 0.74 19.79 12.28
C GLN A 38 0.28 19.85 10.81
N LYS A 39 0.78 18.96 9.93
CA LYS A 39 0.29 18.88 8.53
C LYS A 39 -1.15 18.38 8.41
N LYS A 40 -1.61 17.46 9.27
CA LYS A 40 -3.01 17.03 9.30
C LYS A 40 -3.96 18.18 9.63
N ARG A 41 -3.52 19.14 10.45
CA ARG A 41 -4.28 20.38 10.75
C ARG A 41 -4.28 21.36 9.59
N ASN A 42 -3.20 21.46 8.84
CA ASN A 42 -3.09 22.39 7.71
C ASN A 42 -3.67 21.83 6.39
N ALA A 43 -3.89 20.52 6.29
CA ALA A 43 -4.61 19.88 5.18
C ALA A 43 -6.15 19.91 5.36
N LEU A 44 -6.68 20.96 5.99
CA LEU A 44 -8.09 21.27 5.89
C LEU A 44 -8.33 21.74 4.45
N CYS A 45 -8.76 20.79 3.62
CA CYS A 45 -9.40 21.04 2.34
C CYS A 45 -10.43 22.16 2.59
N LYS A 46 -10.20 23.36 2.04
CA LYS A 46 -11.22 24.41 2.05
C LYS A 46 -12.46 23.77 1.40
N ILE A 47 -13.50 23.54 2.18
CA ILE A 47 -14.75 23.02 1.65
C ILE A 47 -15.24 24.08 0.68
N SER A 48 -15.45 23.69 -0.58
CA SER A 48 -15.97 24.59 -1.60
C SER A 48 -17.24 25.27 -1.07
N GLU A 49 -17.28 26.59 -1.15
CA GLU A 49 -18.46 27.38 -0.77
C GLU A 49 -19.64 27.12 -1.72
N VAL A 50 -19.35 26.55 -2.89
CA VAL A 50 -20.36 26.08 -3.84
C VAL A 50 -20.84 24.69 -3.42
N PRO A 51 -22.14 24.53 -3.09
CA PRO A 51 -22.65 23.24 -2.69
C PRO A 51 -22.58 22.23 -3.86
N PRO A 52 -22.34 20.93 -3.59
CA PRO A 52 -22.11 19.91 -4.62
C PRO A 52 -23.21 19.80 -5.69
N TRP A 53 -24.46 20.04 -5.33
CA TRP A 53 -25.60 19.98 -6.25
C TRP A 53 -25.72 21.17 -7.22
N LYS A 54 -24.92 22.22 -7.03
CA LYS A 54 -24.77 23.33 -7.99
C LYS A 54 -23.55 23.16 -8.90
N VAL A 55 -22.74 22.12 -8.70
CA VAL A 55 -21.58 21.84 -9.54
C VAL A 55 -22.09 21.31 -10.88
N ILE A 56 -21.74 22.02 -11.95
CA ILE A 56 -21.95 21.53 -13.31
C ILE A 56 -20.94 20.42 -13.54
N TYR A 57 -21.43 19.20 -13.74
CA TYR A 57 -20.57 18.06 -14.04
C TYR A 57 -20.22 18.03 -15.52
N PRO A 58 -18.94 17.81 -15.88
CA PRO A 58 -18.58 17.62 -17.27
C PRO A 58 -19.24 16.35 -17.82
N LYS A 59 -19.68 16.40 -19.08
CA LYS A 59 -20.08 15.19 -19.79
C LYS A 59 -18.82 14.39 -20.10
N VAL A 60 -18.70 13.20 -19.51
CA VAL A 60 -17.54 12.33 -19.71
C VAL A 60 -17.93 11.19 -20.64
N ASP A 61 -17.17 11.01 -21.71
CA ASP A 61 -17.31 9.90 -22.63
C ASP A 61 -16.27 8.81 -22.31
N PHE A 62 -16.76 7.60 -22.00
CA PHE A 62 -15.95 6.44 -21.66
C PHE A 62 -15.95 5.36 -22.76
N THR A 63 -16.53 5.62 -23.94
CA THR A 63 -16.65 4.65 -25.04
C THR A 63 -15.33 3.95 -25.40
N LEU A 64 -14.24 4.70 -25.51
CA LEU A 64 -12.90 4.15 -25.80
C LEU A 64 -12.35 3.27 -24.66
N SER A 65 -12.79 3.48 -23.41
CA SER A 65 -12.33 2.69 -22.26
C SER A 65 -12.89 1.27 -22.22
N CYS A 66 -13.95 0.99 -22.98
CA CYS A 66 -14.56 -0.33 -23.08
C CYS A 66 -13.69 -1.34 -23.85
N TYR A 67 -12.69 -0.87 -24.62
CA TYR A 67 -11.79 -1.71 -25.38
C TYR A 67 -10.59 -2.13 -24.54
N SER A 68 -10.17 -3.40 -24.67
CA SER A 68 -9.01 -3.91 -23.94
C SER A 68 -7.70 -3.41 -24.57
N LYS A 69 -6.81 -2.80 -23.77
CA LYS A 69 -5.47 -2.40 -24.24
C LYS A 69 -4.60 -3.58 -24.69
N ALA A 70 -4.82 -4.77 -24.14
CA ALA A 70 -4.00 -5.95 -24.45
C ALA A 70 -4.42 -6.66 -25.74
N CYS A 71 -5.70 -6.54 -26.12
CA CYS A 71 -6.30 -7.34 -27.19
C CYS A 71 -6.79 -6.50 -28.38
N THR A 72 -6.85 -5.18 -28.24
CA THR A 72 -7.33 -4.28 -29.30
C THR A 72 -6.12 -3.73 -30.06
N PRO A 73 -6.05 -3.92 -31.39
CA PRO A 73 -4.97 -3.36 -32.21
C PRO A 73 -4.91 -1.83 -32.14
N GLU A 74 -3.71 -1.27 -32.26
CA GLU A 74 -3.49 0.19 -32.27
C GLU A 74 -4.24 0.90 -33.41
N SER A 75 -4.35 0.25 -34.57
CA SER A 75 -5.11 0.77 -35.71
C SER A 75 -6.59 1.00 -35.38
N THR A 76 -7.20 0.11 -34.59
CA THR A 76 -8.60 0.24 -34.15
C THR A 76 -8.77 1.46 -33.24
N TYR A 77 -7.87 1.67 -32.27
CA TYR A 77 -7.92 2.87 -31.43
C TYR A 77 -7.73 4.15 -32.24
N ARG A 78 -6.83 4.13 -33.22
CA ARG A 78 -6.61 5.27 -34.11
C ARG A 78 -7.86 5.62 -34.90
N THR A 79 -8.55 4.62 -35.47
CA THR A 79 -9.81 4.84 -36.20
C THR A 79 -10.89 5.42 -35.28
N LEU A 80 -11.14 4.79 -34.12
CA LEU A 80 -12.15 5.27 -33.17
C LEU A 80 -11.86 6.69 -32.67
N TYR A 81 -10.58 7.02 -32.45
CA TYR A 81 -10.16 8.37 -32.09
C TYR A 81 -10.44 9.38 -33.20
N LEU A 82 -10.16 9.04 -34.47
CA LEU A 82 -10.43 9.92 -35.61
C LEU A 82 -11.93 10.15 -35.81
N GLU A 83 -12.75 9.11 -35.71
CA GLU A 83 -14.21 9.22 -35.75
C GLU A 83 -14.73 10.13 -34.63
N HIS A 84 -14.24 9.95 -33.41
CA HIS A 84 -14.57 10.84 -32.29
C HIS A 84 -14.11 12.28 -32.55
N ARG A 85 -12.94 12.49 -33.16
CA ARG A 85 -12.45 13.83 -33.52
C ARG A 85 -13.30 14.51 -34.58
N GLU A 86 -13.88 13.77 -35.52
CA GLU A 86 -14.82 14.34 -36.50
C GLU A 86 -16.09 14.86 -35.84
N LEU A 87 -16.63 14.14 -34.84
CA LEU A 87 -17.81 14.58 -34.09
C LEU A 87 -17.58 15.87 -33.28
N PHE A 88 -16.33 16.15 -32.92
CA PHE A 88 -15.92 17.32 -32.14
C PHE A 88 -14.90 18.19 -32.90
N SER A 89 -15.09 18.32 -34.21
CA SER A 89 -14.21 19.09 -35.11
C SER A 89 -14.08 20.56 -34.69
N ASP A 90 -15.16 21.15 -34.19
CA ASP A 90 -15.22 22.54 -33.70
C ASP A 90 -14.50 22.75 -32.35
N TYR A 91 -14.02 21.68 -31.72
CA TYR A 91 -13.36 21.72 -30.42
C TYR A 91 -11.84 21.46 -30.55
N GLU A 92 -11.06 22.28 -29.84
CA GLU A 92 -9.62 22.06 -29.68
C GLU A 92 -9.35 20.85 -28.77
N PRO A 93 -8.55 19.86 -29.22
CA PRO A 93 -8.16 18.73 -28.38
C PRO A 93 -7.07 19.15 -27.40
N ILE A 94 -7.26 18.77 -26.13
CA ILE A 94 -6.25 18.92 -25.08
C ILE A 94 -5.99 17.53 -24.48
N PHE A 95 -4.73 17.14 -24.48
CA PHE A 95 -4.26 15.89 -23.92
C PHE A 95 -3.57 16.15 -22.60
N THR A 96 -3.76 15.26 -21.64
CA THR A 96 -3.14 15.33 -20.31
C THR A 96 -2.50 14.01 -19.99
N ASP A 97 -1.32 14.04 -19.39
CA ASP A 97 -0.64 12.83 -18.93
C ASP A 97 0.08 13.07 -17.60
N GLY A 98 0.10 12.03 -16.77
CA GLY A 98 0.84 11.98 -15.52
C GLY A 98 1.91 10.91 -15.62
N SER A 99 3.13 11.22 -15.17
CA SER A 99 4.25 10.28 -15.17
C SER A 99 4.84 10.12 -13.78
N LYS A 100 5.23 8.89 -13.45
CA LYS A 100 5.92 8.55 -12.21
C LYS A 100 7.03 7.53 -12.46
N SER A 101 8.24 7.89 -12.06
CA SER A 101 9.39 7.00 -11.95
C SER A 101 9.84 6.88 -10.50
N GLU A 102 10.95 6.16 -10.25
CA GLU A 102 11.54 6.06 -8.92
C GLU A 102 12.08 7.39 -8.39
N SER A 103 12.51 8.29 -9.29
CA SER A 103 13.21 9.54 -8.96
C SER A 103 12.45 10.80 -9.35
N HIS A 104 11.37 10.68 -10.13
CA HIS A 104 10.68 11.84 -10.69
C HIS A 104 9.17 11.60 -10.78
N VAL A 105 8.40 12.67 -10.58
CA VAL A 105 6.95 12.69 -10.83
C VAL A 105 6.67 13.95 -11.63
N GLY A 106 6.00 13.81 -12.76
CA GLY A 106 5.72 14.92 -13.67
C GLY A 106 4.29 14.87 -14.20
N SER A 107 3.79 16.02 -14.63
CA SER A 107 2.52 16.16 -15.34
C SER A 107 2.75 16.91 -16.64
N ALA A 108 2.03 16.56 -17.68
CA ALA A 108 2.08 17.22 -18.98
C ALA A 108 0.67 17.51 -19.51
N VAL A 109 0.53 18.65 -20.17
CA VAL A 109 -0.66 19.05 -20.92
C VAL A 109 -0.20 19.47 -22.31
N VAL A 110 -0.85 18.94 -23.34
CA VAL A 110 -0.54 19.21 -24.74
C VAL A 110 -1.82 19.66 -25.43
N SER A 111 -1.81 20.87 -25.98
CA SER A 111 -2.83 21.40 -26.88
C SER A 111 -2.24 21.57 -28.28
N LEU A 112 -2.99 22.16 -29.22
CA LEU A 112 -2.46 22.44 -30.56
C LEU A 112 -1.37 23.51 -30.55
N SER A 113 -1.43 24.44 -29.60
CA SER A 113 -0.58 25.63 -29.56
C SER A 113 0.39 25.66 -28.38
N THR A 114 0.15 24.85 -27.35
CA THR A 114 0.89 24.89 -26.10
C THR A 114 1.26 23.51 -25.58
N VAL A 115 2.46 23.43 -25.01
CA VAL A 115 2.91 22.29 -24.22
C VAL A 115 3.27 22.82 -22.84
N ILE A 116 2.56 22.34 -21.82
CA ILE A 116 2.80 22.71 -20.42
C ILE A 116 3.27 21.46 -19.69
N THR A 117 4.42 21.56 -19.04
CA THR A 117 4.96 20.48 -18.20
C THR A 117 5.24 21.02 -16.81
N ASP A 118 5.03 20.18 -15.80
CA ASP A 118 5.34 20.54 -14.42
C ASP A 118 5.90 19.33 -13.65
N THR A 119 6.80 19.62 -12.72
CA THR A 119 7.44 18.62 -11.85
C THR A 119 6.79 18.62 -10.48
N LEU A 120 6.30 17.47 -10.06
CA LEU A 120 5.73 17.27 -8.73
C LEU A 120 6.76 16.66 -7.76
N PRO A 121 6.55 16.80 -6.44
CA PRO A 121 7.41 16.14 -5.47
C PRO A 121 7.39 14.62 -5.63
N ILE A 122 8.54 13.95 -5.44
CA ILE A 122 8.72 12.49 -5.61
C ILE A 122 7.72 11.66 -4.79
N SER A 123 7.23 12.20 -3.67
CA SER A 123 6.23 11.54 -2.84
C SER A 123 4.82 11.49 -3.45
N ALA A 124 4.53 12.23 -4.52
CA ALA A 124 3.24 12.21 -5.20
C ALA A 124 2.99 10.86 -5.90
N SER A 125 1.74 10.41 -5.91
CA SER A 125 1.31 9.24 -6.66
C SER A 125 1.10 9.57 -8.14
N ILE A 126 1.00 8.52 -8.97
CA ILE A 126 0.64 8.66 -10.39
C ILE A 126 -0.72 9.36 -10.53
N TYR A 127 -1.70 9.01 -9.68
CA TYR A 127 -3.02 9.65 -9.66
C TYR A 127 -2.96 11.14 -9.33
N THR A 128 -2.06 11.53 -8.43
CA THR A 128 -1.82 12.94 -8.11
C THR A 128 -1.24 13.68 -9.32
N ALA A 129 -0.33 13.05 -10.07
CA ALA A 129 0.20 13.63 -11.30
C ALA A 129 -0.86 13.76 -12.41
N GLU A 130 -1.69 12.75 -12.62
CA GLU A 130 -2.81 12.78 -13.57
C GLU A 130 -3.83 13.87 -13.21
N LEU A 131 -4.24 13.95 -11.94
CA LEU A 131 -5.15 14.98 -11.46
C LEU A 131 -4.55 16.38 -11.61
N HIS A 132 -3.25 16.52 -11.37
CA HIS A 132 -2.53 17.77 -11.56
C HIS A 132 -2.54 18.22 -13.03
N ALA A 133 -2.31 17.29 -13.96
CA ALA A 133 -2.39 17.56 -15.39
C ALA A 133 -3.79 18.05 -15.79
N LEU A 134 -4.85 17.42 -15.27
CA LEU A 134 -6.24 17.86 -15.50
C LEU A 134 -6.52 19.26 -14.95
N ARG A 135 -6.00 19.59 -13.76
CA ARG A 135 -6.14 20.94 -13.18
C ARG A 135 -5.49 21.99 -14.09
N ILE A 136 -4.25 21.76 -14.51
CA ILE A 136 -3.53 22.66 -15.42
C ILE A 136 -4.29 22.81 -16.74
N ALA A 137 -4.85 21.73 -17.29
CA ALA A 137 -5.63 21.78 -18.51
C ALA A 137 -6.89 22.66 -18.36
N ILE A 138 -7.60 22.55 -17.23
CA ILE A 138 -8.79 23.38 -16.95
C ILE A 138 -8.41 24.85 -16.78
N GLU A 139 -7.30 25.14 -16.11
CA GLU A 139 -6.75 26.50 -15.97
C GLU A 139 -6.38 27.08 -17.34
N HIS A 140 -5.71 26.29 -18.20
CA HIS A 140 -5.37 26.67 -19.57
C HIS A 140 -6.62 27.00 -20.41
N ILE A 141 -7.67 26.16 -20.33
CA ILE A 141 -8.95 26.41 -21.02
C ILE A 141 -9.63 27.70 -20.52
N SER A 142 -9.55 27.96 -19.22
CA SER A 142 -10.17 29.15 -18.62
C SER A 142 -9.47 30.42 -19.11
N LEU A 143 -8.13 30.40 -19.19
CA LEU A 143 -7.33 31.51 -19.70
C LEU A 143 -7.54 31.74 -21.20
N SER A 144 -7.60 30.67 -22.00
CA SER A 144 -7.78 30.81 -23.46
C SER A 144 -9.16 31.36 -23.83
N ARG A 145 -10.20 31.09 -23.04
CA ARG A 145 -11.56 31.63 -23.24
C ARG A 145 -11.73 33.10 -22.82
N GLY A 146 -10.93 33.59 -21.87
CA GLY A 146 -10.95 35.00 -21.44
C GLY A 146 -10.55 35.99 -22.54
N HIS A 147 -9.69 35.57 -23.48
CA HIS A 147 -9.22 36.40 -24.58
C HIS A 147 -10.19 36.55 -25.76
N ALA A 148 -11.26 35.75 -25.82
CA ALA A 148 -12.11 35.68 -27.01
C ALA A 148 -13.33 36.62 -27.01
N ALA A 149 -13.64 37.36 -25.94
CA ALA A 149 -14.91 38.10 -25.89
C ALA A 149 -15.02 39.41 -25.09
N ILE A 150 -14.01 39.91 -24.37
CA ILE A 150 -14.21 41.12 -23.55
C ILE A 150 -12.98 42.04 -23.57
N THR A 151 -13.10 43.18 -24.27
CA THR A 151 -12.16 44.31 -24.20
C THR A 151 -12.22 44.89 -22.78
N GLY A 152 -11.21 44.63 -21.94
CA GLY A 152 -11.12 45.19 -20.57
C GLY A 152 -10.65 44.25 -19.45
N ASN A 153 -10.32 42.98 -19.73
CA ASN A 153 -9.90 42.00 -18.70
C ASN A 153 -8.40 42.02 -18.34
N GLU A 154 -7.68 43.08 -18.71
CA GLU A 154 -6.22 43.19 -18.59
C GLU A 154 -5.71 43.11 -17.13
N LEU A 155 -6.53 43.56 -16.17
CA LEU A 155 -6.22 43.47 -14.73
C LEU A 155 -6.35 42.04 -14.18
N ASP A 156 -7.30 41.26 -14.71
CA ASP A 156 -7.52 39.87 -14.30
C ASP A 156 -6.46 38.96 -14.94
N ASP A 157 -6.10 39.23 -16.20
CA ASP A 157 -5.00 38.56 -16.91
C ASP A 157 -3.64 38.86 -16.28
N THR A 158 -3.38 40.10 -15.84
CA THR A 158 -2.15 40.45 -15.12
C THR A 158 -2.12 39.85 -13.71
N ALA A 159 -3.25 39.75 -13.00
CA ALA A 159 -3.37 39.05 -11.73
C ALA A 159 -3.15 37.52 -11.88
N ALA A 160 -3.72 36.89 -12.92
CA ALA A 160 -3.51 35.48 -13.22
C ALA A 160 -2.04 35.18 -13.61
N ARG A 161 -1.42 36.05 -14.43
CA ARG A 161 0.00 35.92 -14.82
C ARG A 161 0.96 36.18 -13.67
N SER A 162 0.64 37.10 -12.76
CA SER A 162 1.43 37.33 -11.55
C SER A 162 1.24 36.22 -10.50
N ALA A 163 0.08 35.54 -10.49
CA ALA A 163 -0.14 34.32 -9.71
C ALA A 163 0.59 33.09 -10.28
N THR A 164 0.92 33.07 -11.58
CA THR A 164 1.78 32.02 -12.18
C THR A 164 3.19 31.98 -11.55
N GLY A 165 3.62 33.05 -10.89
CA GLY A 165 4.86 33.11 -10.11
C GLY A 165 4.74 32.64 -8.65
N SER A 166 3.52 32.57 -8.10
CA SER A 166 3.29 31.94 -6.80
C SER A 166 3.18 30.44 -7.00
N SER A 167 4.29 29.72 -6.78
CA SER A 167 4.28 28.28 -6.56
C SER A 167 3.48 27.98 -5.28
N GLU A 168 2.14 28.11 -5.34
CA GLU A 168 1.28 27.34 -4.47
C GLU A 168 1.49 25.88 -4.84
N ARG A 169 2.54 25.29 -4.24
CA ARG A 169 2.90 23.89 -4.41
C ARG A 169 1.63 23.07 -4.27
N PHE A 170 1.21 22.42 -5.35
CA PHE A 170 0.03 21.58 -5.36
C PHE A 170 0.04 20.69 -4.11
N PRO A 171 -0.94 20.83 -3.21
CA PRO A 171 -0.89 20.16 -1.92
C PRO A 171 -1.05 18.66 -2.16
N ILE A 172 0.03 17.91 -1.94
CA ILE A 172 0.02 16.46 -2.08
C ILE A 172 -1.06 15.86 -1.17
N PRO A 173 -1.94 14.98 -1.68
CA PRO A 173 -2.96 14.33 -0.88
C PRO A 173 -2.39 13.64 0.37
N TYR A 174 -3.14 13.68 1.47
CA TYR A 174 -2.73 13.03 2.71
C TYR A 174 -2.49 11.52 2.54
N SER A 175 -3.27 10.87 1.66
CA SER A 175 -3.10 9.45 1.30
C SER A 175 -1.69 9.16 0.79
N ASP A 176 -1.15 10.03 -0.06
CA ASP A 176 0.16 9.88 -0.69
C ASP A 176 1.26 10.09 0.34
N LEU A 177 1.14 11.13 1.17
CA LEU A 177 2.06 11.36 2.29
C LEU A 177 2.06 10.20 3.29
N LYS A 178 0.88 9.65 3.60
CA LYS A 178 0.74 8.50 4.50
C LYS A 178 1.36 7.25 3.89
N SER A 179 1.19 7.02 2.60
CA SER A 179 1.77 5.87 1.89
C SER A 179 3.29 5.93 1.86
N CYS A 180 3.85 7.07 1.42
CA CYS A 180 5.28 7.33 1.40
C CYS A 180 5.91 7.15 2.80
N PHE A 181 5.25 7.69 3.83
CA PHE A 181 5.75 7.56 5.19
C PHE A 181 5.70 6.12 5.72
N ARG A 182 4.64 5.38 5.41
CA ARG A 182 4.53 3.94 5.77
C ARG A 182 5.64 3.14 5.12
N GLN A 183 5.93 3.37 3.84
CA GLN A 183 7.02 2.70 3.13
C GLN A 183 8.37 3.02 3.77
N LYS A 184 8.63 4.30 4.12
CA LYS A 184 9.88 4.68 4.77
C LYS A 184 10.02 4.05 6.16
N LEU A 185 8.95 4.05 6.96
CA LEU A 185 8.94 3.39 8.27
C LEU A 185 9.18 1.88 8.15
N GLN A 186 8.50 1.22 7.21
CA GLN A 186 8.66 -0.21 7.00
C GLN A 186 10.08 -0.55 6.56
N SER A 187 10.70 0.26 5.69
CA SER A 187 12.10 0.10 5.28
C SER A 187 13.07 0.23 6.46
N VAL A 188 12.87 1.22 7.34
CA VAL A 188 13.71 1.38 8.54
C VAL A 188 13.53 0.21 9.50
N TRP A 189 12.29 -0.22 9.71
CA TRP A 189 12.00 -1.36 10.59
C TRP A 189 12.55 -2.67 10.02
N GLN A 190 12.45 -2.87 8.71
CA GLN A 190 13.03 -4.03 8.03
C GLN A 190 14.55 -4.04 8.17
N SER A 191 15.21 -2.91 7.93
CA SER A 191 16.67 -2.80 8.10
C SER A 191 17.13 -3.11 9.53
N ASN A 192 16.39 -2.62 10.55
CA ASN A 192 16.67 -2.97 11.94
C ASN A 192 16.39 -4.45 12.24
N TRP A 193 15.38 -5.03 11.60
CA TRP A 193 15.01 -6.43 11.76
C TRP A 193 16.04 -7.36 11.15
N ASP A 194 16.57 -7.02 9.96
CA ASP A 194 17.63 -7.77 9.28
C ASP A 194 18.92 -7.84 10.12
N GLN A 195 19.15 -6.86 11.00
CA GLN A 195 20.27 -6.85 11.94
C GLN A 195 20.07 -7.79 13.15
N GLN A 196 18.86 -8.32 13.39
CA GLN A 196 18.56 -9.21 14.51
C GLN A 196 18.95 -10.67 14.22
N THR A 197 20.23 -10.91 13.94
CA THR A 197 20.76 -12.22 13.53
C THR A 197 20.61 -13.33 14.58
N GLU A 198 20.61 -12.97 15.87
CA GLU A 198 20.42 -13.92 16.98
C GLU A 198 18.93 -14.19 17.32
N ASN A 199 18.01 -13.47 16.69
CA ASN A 199 16.60 -13.59 17.00
C ASN A 199 15.99 -14.82 16.29
N LYS A 200 15.56 -15.81 17.07
CA LYS A 200 14.89 -17.02 16.55
C LYS A 200 13.71 -16.69 15.63
N LEU A 201 12.98 -15.62 15.89
CA LEU A 201 11.83 -15.23 15.07
C LEU A 201 12.26 -14.66 13.71
N HIS A 202 13.43 -14.04 13.59
CA HIS A 202 13.96 -13.55 12.31
C HIS A 202 14.18 -14.70 11.32
N SER A 203 14.66 -15.86 11.81
CA SER A 203 14.82 -17.06 10.98
C SER A 203 13.50 -17.60 10.40
N VAL A 204 12.38 -17.30 11.06
CA VAL A 204 11.03 -17.75 10.68
C VAL A 204 10.32 -16.71 9.84
N MET A 205 10.53 -15.43 10.13
CA MET A 205 9.86 -14.30 9.50
C MET A 205 10.89 -13.22 9.16
N PRO A 206 11.70 -13.42 8.10
CA PRO A 206 12.73 -12.47 7.73
C PRO A 206 12.15 -11.16 7.18
N VAL A 207 10.95 -11.20 6.58
CA VAL A 207 10.29 -10.01 6.03
C VAL A 207 9.12 -9.58 6.92
N LEU A 208 9.13 -8.32 7.33
CA LEU A 208 8.04 -7.68 8.07
C LEU A 208 6.86 -7.38 7.13
N ALA A 209 6.00 -8.38 6.94
CA ALA A 209 4.73 -8.25 6.22
C ALA A 209 3.54 -8.58 7.15
N PRO A 210 2.31 -8.18 6.81
CA PRO A 210 1.12 -8.69 7.48
C PRO A 210 1.06 -10.21 7.29
N THR A 211 1.43 -10.98 8.31
CA THR A 211 1.49 -12.43 8.23
C THR A 211 0.15 -13.12 8.48
N VAL A 212 -0.89 -12.35 8.81
CA VAL A 212 -2.22 -12.93 9.11
C VAL A 212 -2.97 -13.19 7.81
N PRO A 213 -3.45 -14.42 7.55
CA PRO A 213 -4.29 -14.72 6.39
C PRO A 213 -5.56 -13.87 6.41
N SER A 214 -5.87 -13.22 5.29
CA SER A 214 -6.95 -12.23 5.14
C SER A 214 -8.35 -12.74 5.51
N SER A 215 -8.57 -14.07 5.55
CA SER A 215 -9.87 -14.72 5.79
C SER A 215 -9.95 -15.54 7.09
N SER A 216 -8.99 -15.40 8.02
CA SER A 216 -8.91 -16.27 9.21
C SER A 216 -9.78 -15.80 10.38
N ASN A 217 -10.50 -16.74 11.00
CA ASN A 217 -11.20 -16.49 12.28
C ASN A 217 -10.18 -16.32 13.43
N ARG A 218 -10.61 -15.76 14.57
CA ARG A 218 -9.72 -15.49 15.72
C ARG A 218 -8.94 -16.73 16.19
N ARG A 219 -9.55 -17.92 16.12
CA ARG A 219 -8.91 -19.18 16.54
C ARG A 219 -7.75 -19.54 15.62
N GLU A 220 -7.93 -19.43 14.32
CA GLU A 220 -6.88 -19.64 13.33
C GLU A 220 -5.75 -18.63 13.49
N GLN A 221 -6.06 -17.36 13.74
CA GLN A 221 -5.03 -16.33 14.00
C GLN A 221 -4.15 -16.69 15.21
N VAL A 222 -4.75 -17.23 16.29
CA VAL A 222 -4.01 -17.69 17.47
C VAL A 222 -3.12 -18.87 17.14
N ILE A 223 -3.65 -19.88 16.43
CA ILE A 223 -2.87 -21.05 16.02
C ILE A 223 -1.69 -20.62 15.13
N TRP A 224 -1.96 -19.78 14.13
CA TRP A 224 -0.96 -19.24 13.22
C TRP A 224 0.16 -18.49 13.97
N THR A 225 -0.21 -17.61 14.90
CA THR A 225 0.77 -16.86 15.72
C THR A 225 1.60 -17.79 16.61
N ARG A 226 0.98 -18.80 17.23
CA ARG A 226 1.70 -19.77 18.08
C ARG A 226 2.68 -20.62 17.29
N LEU A 227 2.31 -21.01 16.07
CA LEU A 227 3.20 -21.71 15.14
C LEU A 227 4.41 -20.84 14.76
N HIS A 228 4.20 -19.55 14.44
CA HIS A 228 5.30 -18.62 14.13
C HIS A 228 6.27 -18.44 15.28
N LEU A 229 5.76 -18.34 16.51
CA LEU A 229 6.58 -18.21 17.71
C LEU A 229 7.25 -19.53 18.11
N GLY A 230 6.81 -20.66 17.57
CA GLY A 230 7.22 -21.99 18.03
C GLY A 230 6.61 -22.39 19.39
N HIS A 231 5.70 -21.58 19.94
CA HIS A 231 5.14 -21.68 21.28
C HIS A 231 3.79 -22.40 21.26
N THR A 232 3.80 -23.71 21.09
CA THR A 232 2.59 -24.55 21.12
C THR A 232 2.49 -25.29 22.46
N ARG A 233 1.30 -25.78 22.81
CA ARG A 233 1.17 -26.63 24.00
C ARG A 233 2.02 -27.89 23.88
N LEU A 234 2.18 -28.46 22.69
CA LEU A 234 3.05 -29.63 22.48
C LEU A 234 4.52 -29.34 22.75
N THR A 235 5.02 -28.18 22.33
CA THR A 235 6.47 -27.90 22.34
C THR A 235 6.93 -27.13 23.58
N HIS A 236 6.04 -26.41 24.27
CA HIS A 236 6.40 -25.52 25.38
C HIS A 236 5.74 -25.86 26.72
N ARG A 237 4.81 -26.80 26.79
CA ARG A 237 4.18 -27.23 28.07
C ARG A 237 5.25 -27.65 29.08
N HIS A 238 6.26 -28.37 28.65
CA HIS A 238 7.28 -28.89 29.54
C HIS A 238 8.05 -27.78 30.29
N LEU A 239 8.26 -26.61 29.67
CA LEU A 239 8.86 -25.45 30.31
C LEU A 239 7.94 -24.80 31.35
N LEU A 240 6.62 -24.86 31.14
CA LEU A 240 5.65 -24.26 32.06
C LEU A 240 5.43 -25.10 33.32
N PHE A 241 5.58 -26.42 33.22
CA PHE A 241 5.30 -27.37 34.29
C PHE A 241 6.55 -28.09 34.84
N GLY A 242 7.73 -27.80 34.29
CA GLY A 242 8.98 -28.48 34.67
C GLY A 242 9.00 -29.96 34.28
N GLU A 243 8.18 -30.37 33.30
CA GLU A 243 8.15 -31.73 32.77
C GLU A 243 9.38 -31.97 31.86
N PRO A 244 9.77 -33.23 31.58
CA PRO A 244 10.82 -33.52 30.60
C PRO A 244 10.44 -33.02 29.20
N PRO A 245 11.43 -32.60 28.38
CA PRO A 245 11.18 -32.13 27.03
C PRO A 245 10.53 -33.25 26.19
N PRO A 246 9.53 -32.91 25.36
CA PRO A 246 8.85 -33.87 24.51
C PRO A 246 9.76 -34.30 23.36
N TYR A 247 9.72 -35.58 23.00
CA TYR A 247 10.44 -36.14 21.87
C TYR A 247 9.47 -36.63 20.79
N CYS A 248 9.92 -36.57 19.55
CA CYS A 248 9.26 -37.22 18.42
C CYS A 248 9.25 -38.74 18.64
N GLU A 249 8.08 -39.36 18.70
CA GLU A 249 7.92 -40.80 18.95
C GLU A 249 8.60 -41.69 17.90
N ILE A 250 8.79 -41.18 16.68
CA ILE A 250 9.31 -41.95 15.55
C ILE A 250 10.81 -41.76 15.38
N CYS A 251 11.28 -40.53 15.58
CA CYS A 251 12.63 -40.11 15.23
C CYS A 251 13.50 -39.80 16.45
N ASN A 252 12.92 -39.80 17.64
CA ASN A 252 13.58 -39.59 18.93
C ASN A 252 14.42 -38.29 19.00
N VAL A 253 13.98 -37.24 18.30
CA VAL A 253 14.57 -35.90 18.34
C VAL A 253 13.65 -34.99 19.18
N PRO A 254 14.19 -33.98 19.91
CA PRO A 254 13.38 -33.01 20.62
C PRO A 254 12.29 -32.37 19.74
N LEU A 255 11.06 -32.39 20.22
CA LEU A 255 9.90 -31.96 19.44
C LEU A 255 9.86 -30.43 19.37
N SER A 256 9.88 -29.89 18.15
CA SER A 256 9.75 -28.46 17.88
C SER A 256 8.77 -28.21 16.73
N VAL A 257 8.26 -26.98 16.60
CA VAL A 257 7.41 -26.62 15.45
C VAL A 257 8.18 -26.76 14.14
N LYS A 258 9.48 -26.41 14.14
CA LYS A 258 10.38 -26.68 13.01
C LYS A 258 10.43 -28.17 12.69
N HIS A 259 10.60 -29.01 13.69
CA HIS A 259 10.62 -30.45 13.47
C HIS A 259 9.30 -30.97 12.88
N ILE A 260 8.15 -30.55 13.43
CA ILE A 260 6.82 -30.97 12.98
C ILE A 260 6.55 -30.55 11.52
N LEU A 261 6.90 -29.31 11.17
CA LEU A 261 6.57 -28.73 9.86
C LEU A 261 7.65 -28.97 8.79
N CYS A 262 8.92 -29.10 9.19
CA CYS A 262 10.07 -29.09 8.29
C CYS A 262 10.90 -30.37 8.39
N ASP A 263 11.39 -30.71 9.57
CA ASP A 263 12.51 -31.66 9.68
C ASP A 263 12.07 -33.14 9.80
N CYS A 264 10.82 -33.43 10.19
CA CYS A 264 10.39 -34.80 10.46
C CYS A 264 10.30 -35.65 9.18
N PRO A 265 11.15 -36.69 9.00
CA PRO A 265 11.19 -37.48 7.76
C PRO A 265 9.90 -38.27 7.53
N TYR A 266 9.24 -38.72 8.60
CA TYR A 266 7.97 -39.45 8.53
C TYR A 266 6.81 -38.59 8.00
N SER A 267 6.96 -37.28 8.00
CA SER A 267 5.97 -36.37 7.44
C SER A 267 6.23 -35.99 5.98
N ASN A 268 7.38 -36.38 5.40
CA ASN A 268 7.82 -35.91 4.07
C ASN A 268 6.81 -36.23 2.97
N HIS A 269 6.30 -37.47 2.90
CA HIS A 269 5.30 -37.84 1.89
C HIS A 269 4.04 -36.96 1.96
N LEU A 270 3.53 -36.69 3.17
CA LEU A 270 2.37 -35.82 3.36
C LEU A 270 2.68 -34.36 3.02
N LYS A 271 3.89 -33.88 3.33
CA LYS A 271 4.32 -32.52 3.00
C LYS A 271 4.47 -32.33 1.49
N HIS A 272 5.12 -33.26 0.78
CA HIS A 272 5.23 -33.20 -0.69
C HIS A 272 3.85 -33.21 -1.35
N ARG A 273 2.92 -34.05 -0.87
CA ARG A 273 1.56 -34.11 -1.40
C ARG A 273 0.77 -32.80 -1.21
N LEU A 274 1.02 -32.06 -0.12
CA LEU A 274 0.22 -30.87 0.23
C LEU A 274 0.85 -29.56 -0.27
N PHE A 275 2.16 -29.41 -0.17
CA PHE A 275 2.85 -28.15 -0.45
C PHE A 275 3.54 -28.11 -1.82
N ASN A 276 3.64 -29.26 -2.51
CA ASN A 276 4.28 -29.38 -3.83
C ASN A 276 5.68 -28.73 -3.89
N SER A 277 6.41 -28.71 -2.77
CA SER A 277 7.76 -28.16 -2.66
C SER A 277 8.77 -29.24 -2.31
N VAL A 278 10.00 -29.05 -2.76
CA VAL A 278 11.14 -29.92 -2.46
C VAL A 278 11.77 -29.54 -1.11
N ASP A 279 11.74 -28.24 -0.78
CA ASP A 279 12.26 -27.71 0.48
C ASP A 279 11.15 -27.24 1.42
N PHE A 280 11.21 -27.72 2.67
CA PHE A 280 10.32 -27.32 3.76
C PHE A 280 11.11 -26.49 4.77
N THR A 281 11.22 -25.19 4.54
CA THR A 281 11.75 -24.25 5.54
C THR A 281 10.59 -23.49 6.18
N LEU A 282 10.75 -23.06 7.43
CA LEU A 282 9.68 -22.29 8.09
C LEU A 282 9.39 -21.00 7.32
N SER A 283 10.42 -20.37 6.75
CA SER A 283 10.27 -19.19 5.90
C SER A 283 9.47 -19.48 4.63
N SER A 284 9.71 -20.60 3.93
CA SER A 284 8.93 -20.96 2.73
C SER A 284 7.46 -21.27 3.06
N ILE A 285 7.21 -21.90 4.21
CA ILE A 285 5.86 -22.25 4.66
C ILE A 285 5.07 -20.99 5.07
N PHE A 286 5.69 -20.06 5.78
CA PHE A 286 4.99 -18.91 6.36
C PHE A 286 4.98 -17.65 5.51
N ASN A 287 5.93 -17.46 4.60
CA ASN A 287 5.99 -16.25 3.76
C ASN A 287 4.88 -16.19 2.70
N ASN A 288 4.22 -17.30 2.38
CA ASN A 288 3.12 -17.31 1.43
C ASN A 288 1.77 -17.46 2.15
N SER A 289 0.96 -16.41 2.14
CA SER A 289 -0.36 -16.41 2.79
C SER A 289 -1.30 -17.51 2.27
N THR A 290 -1.09 -17.98 1.03
CA THR A 290 -1.85 -19.10 0.43
C THR A 290 -1.52 -20.45 1.06
N ASN A 291 -0.34 -20.60 1.69
CA ASN A 291 0.05 -21.83 2.38
C ASN A 291 -0.68 -22.03 3.71
N SER A 292 -1.36 -21.00 4.23
CA SER A 292 -2.01 -21.08 5.53
C SER A 292 -3.06 -22.20 5.61
N SER A 293 -3.92 -22.31 4.60
CA SER A 293 -4.93 -23.37 4.49
C SER A 293 -4.30 -24.77 4.42
N LEU A 294 -3.18 -24.90 3.72
CA LEU A 294 -2.42 -26.15 3.59
C LEU A 294 -1.77 -26.57 4.91
N VAL A 295 -1.21 -25.61 5.66
CA VAL A 295 -0.65 -25.84 7.00
C VAL A 295 -1.75 -26.29 7.97
N PHE A 296 -2.92 -25.64 7.96
CA PHE A 296 -4.05 -26.09 8.78
C PHE A 296 -4.49 -27.50 8.40
N LYS A 297 -4.58 -27.82 7.10
CA LYS A 297 -4.93 -29.17 6.63
C LYS A 297 -3.90 -30.21 7.08
N PHE A 298 -2.61 -29.91 6.97
CA PHE A 298 -1.53 -30.78 7.43
C PHE A 298 -1.62 -31.07 8.94
N LEU A 299 -1.78 -30.01 9.75
CA LEU A 299 -1.90 -30.14 11.20
C LEU A 299 -3.18 -30.85 11.62
N SER A 300 -4.26 -30.72 10.85
CA SER A 300 -5.50 -31.47 11.08
C SER A 300 -5.30 -32.97 10.83
N ILE A 301 -4.64 -33.35 9.73
CA ILE A 301 -4.35 -34.76 9.39
C ILE A 301 -3.44 -35.39 10.45
N LYS A 302 -2.46 -34.65 10.96
CA LYS A 302 -1.57 -35.12 12.03
C LYS A 302 -2.20 -35.04 13.44
N GLY A 303 -3.40 -34.48 13.59
CA GLY A 303 -4.07 -34.33 14.88
C GLY A 303 -3.50 -33.23 15.79
N PHE A 304 -2.53 -32.43 15.32
CA PHE A 304 -1.82 -31.45 16.14
C PHE A 304 -2.60 -30.17 16.42
N ILE A 305 -3.62 -29.82 15.62
CA ILE A 305 -4.44 -28.60 15.82
C ILE A 305 -4.98 -28.48 17.26
N ARG A 306 -5.36 -29.59 17.89
CA ARG A 306 -5.93 -29.59 19.24
C ARG A 306 -4.91 -29.24 20.32
N HIS A 307 -3.63 -29.29 20.00
CA HIS A 307 -2.51 -29.10 20.92
C HIS A 307 -1.65 -27.86 20.60
N ILE A 308 -2.19 -26.95 19.80
CA ILE A 308 -1.60 -25.62 19.55
C ILE A 308 -2.36 -24.58 20.34
#